data_AF-A0A811SH97-F1
#
_entry.id   AF-A0A811SH97-F1
#
_cell.length_a   1.000
_cell.length_b   1.000
_cell.length_c   1.000
_cell.angle_alpha   90.00
_cell.angle_beta   90.00
_cell.angle_gamma   90.00
#
_symmetry.space_group_name_H-M   'P 1'
#
loop_
_entity.id
_entity.type
_entity.pdbx_description
1 polymer ?
#
loop_
_entity_poly.entity_id
_entity_poly.type
_entity_poly.pdbx_seq_one_letter_code
_entity_poly.pdbx_strand_id
1 'polypeptide(L)'
;MATVDTTDLRYWLHWRVGLCGLWVLACMAVSGYLIWRHEGAGADRRPGGASSSASASSGPAAGGEPGCKGRRPGVLYDDEAWRPCLRDIHPAWLLAYRLISFFVLLSLLVVIVISDGGSIFYYYTQWTFILVTIYFGLGTALSIYGCSKFTHENVAAVAADMELGTSYIPHGLAAKPTFDERDGAREIAGFWGYLLQIIYQTNAGAVMLTDCVFWFIIFPFLTMKDYNLNFLLIGMHSVNAVFLLGEAALNSLRFPWFRIAYFFLWTALYVIFQWIVHAATPIWWPYPFLDLTSNLAPLWYLAVAVLQLPCYVVFRLLIKLKHHLLAKWFPVSYVRG
;
A
#
# COMPACT_ATOMS: atom_id res chain seq x y z
N MET A 1 5.33 36.01 22.54
CA MET A 1 4.85 36.26 21.16
C MET A 1 3.37 35.93 21.17
N ALA A 2 2.48 36.83 20.76
CA ALA A 2 1.05 36.51 20.76
C ALA A 2 0.79 35.41 19.73
N THR A 3 0.15 34.32 20.15
CA THR A 3 -0.33 33.28 19.25
C THR A 3 -1.37 33.90 18.33
N VAL A 4 -1.13 33.86 17.02
CA VAL A 4 -2.09 34.37 16.03
C VAL A 4 -3.36 33.53 16.13
N ASP A 5 -4.51 34.19 16.29
CA ASP A 5 -5.80 33.52 16.35
C ASP A 5 -6.15 32.93 14.98
N THR A 6 -6.10 31.60 14.87
CA THR A 6 -6.43 30.88 13.63
C THR A 6 -7.93 30.82 13.36
N THR A 7 -8.78 31.25 14.30
CA THR A 7 -10.24 31.31 14.10
C THR A 7 -10.72 32.59 13.44
N ASP A 8 -9.89 33.65 13.37
CA ASP A 8 -10.20 34.87 12.62
C ASP A 8 -10.18 34.60 11.10
N LEU A 9 -11.26 34.95 10.41
CA LEU A 9 -11.37 34.89 8.95
C LEU A 9 -10.23 35.64 8.23
N ARG A 10 -9.67 36.70 8.83
CA ARG A 10 -8.53 37.46 8.30
C ARG A 10 -7.27 36.60 8.14
N TYR A 11 -7.10 35.57 8.97
CA TYR A 11 -6.02 34.58 8.84
C TYR A 11 -6.11 33.85 7.49
N TRP A 12 -7.29 33.32 7.19
CA TRP A 12 -7.55 32.47 6.02
C TRP A 12 -7.63 33.26 4.70
N LEU A 13 -8.03 34.54 4.75
CA LEU A 13 -8.08 35.41 3.57
C LEU A 13 -6.70 35.94 3.12
N HIS A 14 -5.62 35.62 3.85
CA HIS A 14 -4.28 36.08 3.50
C HIS A 14 -3.74 35.38 2.23
N TRP A 15 -3.14 36.12 1.30
CA TRP A 15 -2.72 35.62 -0.03
C TRP A 15 -1.82 34.37 0.02
N ARG A 16 -1.03 34.21 1.10
CA ARG A 16 -0.19 33.03 1.34
C ARG A 16 -1.02 31.76 1.49
N VAL A 17 -2.15 31.83 2.19
CA VAL A 17 -3.11 30.73 2.33
C VAL A 17 -3.67 30.34 0.97
N GLY A 18 -3.97 31.34 0.12
CA GLY A 18 -4.37 31.11 -1.27
C GLY A 18 -3.33 30.33 -2.09
N LEU A 19 -2.04 30.64 -1.93
CA LEU A 19 -0.97 29.88 -2.59
C LEU A 19 -0.78 28.47 -2.01
N CYS A 20 -0.87 28.30 -0.69
CA CYS A 20 -0.89 26.96 -0.09
C CYS A 20 -2.08 26.13 -0.60
N GLY A 21 -3.25 26.75 -0.71
CA GLY A 21 -4.47 26.19 -1.32
C GLY A 21 -4.24 25.76 -2.77
N LEU A 22 -3.59 26.61 -3.57
CA LEU A 22 -3.24 26.28 -4.96
C LEU A 22 -2.36 25.04 -5.06
N TRP A 23 -1.36 24.87 -4.18
CA TRP A 23 -0.52 23.67 -4.17
C TRP A 23 -1.29 22.40 -3.78
N VAL A 24 -2.14 22.47 -2.75
CA VAL A 24 -2.99 21.33 -2.34
C VAL A 24 -3.96 20.94 -3.46
N LEU A 25 -4.62 21.92 -4.08
CA LEU A 25 -5.53 21.71 -5.21
C LEU A 25 -4.79 21.16 -6.45
N ALA A 26 -3.57 21.62 -6.72
CA ALA A 26 -2.75 21.08 -7.80
C ALA A 26 -2.39 19.60 -7.56
N CYS A 27 -2.02 19.22 -6.34
CA CYS A 27 -1.81 17.81 -5.97
C CYS A 27 -3.09 16.98 -6.16
N MET A 28 -4.24 17.47 -5.67
CA MET A 28 -5.53 16.79 -5.85
C MET A 28 -5.92 16.65 -7.33
N ALA A 29 -5.68 17.67 -8.15
CA ALA A 29 -5.95 17.64 -9.59
C ALA A 29 -5.03 16.64 -10.33
N VAL A 30 -3.75 16.59 -9.98
CA VAL A 30 -2.79 15.59 -10.50
C VAL A 30 -3.24 14.18 -10.12
N SER A 31 -3.66 13.95 -8.86
CA SER A 31 -4.21 12.67 -8.43
C SER A 31 -5.49 12.28 -9.18
N GLY A 32 -6.44 13.20 -9.30
CA GLY A 32 -7.68 12.99 -10.04
C GLY A 32 -7.42 12.62 -11.50
N TYR A 33 -6.50 13.34 -12.16
CA TYR A 33 -6.06 13.02 -13.52
C TYR A 33 -5.39 11.64 -13.62
N LEU A 34 -4.50 11.29 -12.68
CA LEU A 34 -3.83 9.98 -12.66
C LEU A 34 -4.82 8.83 -12.49
N ILE A 35 -5.78 8.95 -11.57
CA ILE A 35 -6.85 7.96 -11.34
C ILE A 35 -7.73 7.87 -12.58
N TRP A 36 -8.27 8.99 -13.08
CA TRP A 36 -9.13 9.03 -14.26
C TRP A 36 -8.48 8.40 -15.51
N ARG A 37 -7.18 8.65 -15.73
CA ARG A 37 -6.43 8.13 -16.89
C ARG A 37 -6.13 6.63 -16.86
N HIS A 38 -6.14 6.01 -15.68
CA HIS A 38 -5.71 4.61 -15.48
C HIS A 38 -6.82 3.68 -14.97
N GLU A 39 -7.82 4.21 -14.27
CA GLU A 39 -8.93 3.46 -13.65
C GLU A 39 -10.32 4.02 -14.02
N GLY A 40 -10.41 5.20 -14.65
CA GLY A 40 -11.68 5.72 -15.17
C GLY A 40 -12.17 5.00 -16.44
N ALA A 41 -13.42 5.23 -16.83
CA ALA A 41 -14.09 4.54 -17.96
C ALA A 41 -13.39 4.63 -19.34
N GLY A 42 -12.38 5.49 -19.51
CA GLY A 42 -11.51 5.51 -20.69
C GLY A 42 -10.43 4.42 -20.70
N ALA A 43 -10.15 3.77 -19.57
CA ALA A 43 -9.18 2.68 -19.45
C ALA A 43 -9.63 1.41 -20.22
N ASP A 44 -10.94 1.18 -20.33
CA ASP A 44 -11.52 0.09 -21.12
C ASP A 44 -11.54 0.36 -22.63
N ARG A 45 -11.45 1.62 -23.04
CA ARG A 45 -11.60 2.05 -24.44
C ARG A 45 -10.28 2.31 -25.18
N ARG A 46 -9.13 1.86 -24.67
CA ARG A 46 -7.87 1.98 -25.41
C ARG A 46 -7.84 0.98 -26.58
N PRO A 47 -7.83 1.43 -27.86
CA PRO A 47 -7.75 0.52 -28.99
C PRO A 47 -6.34 -0.08 -29.05
N GLY A 48 -6.25 -1.40 -28.94
CA GLY A 48 -4.95 -2.10 -28.92
C GLY A 48 -4.98 -3.56 -28.44
N GLY A 49 -6.05 -3.98 -27.76
CA GLY A 49 -6.38 -5.40 -27.57
C GLY A 49 -7.70 -5.68 -28.27
N ALA A 50 -7.66 -6.40 -29.40
CA ALA A 50 -8.86 -6.72 -30.15
C ALA A 50 -9.80 -7.61 -29.33
N SER A 51 -11.09 -7.29 -29.35
CA SER A 51 -12.16 -8.16 -28.89
C SER A 51 -12.24 -9.40 -29.80
N SER A 52 -11.76 -10.54 -29.33
CA SER A 52 -11.89 -11.83 -30.00
C SER A 52 -12.86 -12.76 -29.25
N SER A 53 -14.10 -12.30 -29.10
CA SER A 53 -15.24 -13.13 -28.68
C SER A 53 -16.02 -13.62 -29.89
N ALA A 54 -15.41 -14.49 -30.72
CA ALA A 54 -16.10 -15.22 -31.79
C ALA A 54 -15.29 -16.43 -32.30
N SER A 55 -16.03 -17.51 -32.59
CA SER A 55 -15.69 -18.68 -33.42
C SER A 55 -14.49 -19.55 -33.03
N ALA A 56 -14.78 -20.85 -32.85
CA ALA A 56 -13.81 -21.92 -32.80
C ALA A 56 -13.25 -22.28 -34.19
N SER A 57 -11.98 -22.67 -34.26
CA SER A 57 -11.47 -23.60 -35.28
C SER A 57 -10.17 -24.24 -34.81
N SER A 58 -10.02 -25.55 -35.08
CA SER A 58 -8.90 -26.39 -34.67
C SER A 58 -7.67 -26.25 -35.57
N GLY A 59 -6.47 -26.31 -34.97
CA GLY A 59 -5.18 -26.38 -35.68
C GLY A 59 -4.00 -26.56 -34.70
N PRO A 60 -3.00 -27.42 -35.00
CA PRO A 60 -2.02 -27.84 -34.00
C PRO A 60 -0.75 -26.96 -33.90
N ALA A 61 -0.23 -26.92 -32.67
CA ALA A 61 1.13 -26.61 -32.21
C ALA A 61 2.19 -26.01 -33.17
N ALA A 62 2.71 -24.85 -32.79
CA ALA A 62 4.12 -24.48 -32.98
C ALA A 62 4.63 -23.77 -31.70
N GLY A 63 5.75 -24.23 -31.16
CA GLY A 63 6.21 -23.83 -29.82
C GLY A 63 6.73 -22.39 -29.75
N GLY A 64 6.33 -21.67 -28.69
CA GLY A 64 6.87 -20.38 -28.29
C GLY A 64 6.40 -20.06 -26.87
N GLU A 65 7.31 -19.64 -25.99
CA GLU A 65 7.02 -19.42 -24.57
C GLU A 65 5.86 -18.43 -24.34
N PRO A 66 5.02 -18.61 -23.30
CA PRO A 66 3.95 -17.68 -22.93
C PRO A 66 4.50 -16.40 -22.25
N GLY A 67 5.39 -15.69 -22.95
CA GLY A 67 5.96 -14.42 -22.54
C GLY A 67 4.95 -13.27 -22.63
N CYS A 68 4.30 -12.95 -21.51
CA CYS A 68 3.66 -11.66 -21.16
C CYS A 68 3.23 -10.73 -22.32
N LYS A 69 2.16 -11.06 -23.04
CA LYS A 69 1.48 -10.11 -23.95
C LYS A 69 0.24 -9.50 -23.28
N GLY A 70 0.24 -8.17 -23.10
CA GLY A 70 -1.00 -7.38 -22.96
C GLY A 70 -1.58 -7.06 -21.57
N ARG A 71 -0.86 -7.27 -20.46
CA ARG A 71 -1.43 -7.05 -19.10
C ARG A 71 -1.63 -5.56 -18.78
N ARG A 72 -2.87 -5.14 -18.48
CA ARG A 72 -3.22 -3.74 -18.15
C ARG A 72 -2.64 -3.32 -16.78
N PRO A 73 -1.98 -2.14 -16.64
CA PRO A 73 -1.32 -1.74 -15.40
C PRO A 73 -2.21 -1.57 -14.15
N GLY A 74 -3.51 -1.36 -14.33
CA GLY A 74 -4.47 -1.13 -13.22
C GLY A 74 -5.17 -2.38 -12.70
N VAL A 75 -5.23 -3.47 -13.45
CA VAL A 75 -6.06 -4.64 -13.09
C VAL A 75 -5.40 -5.46 -11.98
N LEU A 76 -6.08 -5.66 -10.86
CA LEU A 76 -5.71 -6.59 -9.80
C LEU A 76 -6.49 -7.91 -9.96
N TYR A 77 -5.85 -9.03 -9.65
CA TYR A 77 -6.48 -10.35 -9.62
C TYR A 77 -6.66 -10.81 -8.18
N ASP A 78 -7.72 -11.56 -7.90
CA ASP A 78 -8.13 -11.93 -6.53
C ASP A 78 -7.01 -12.64 -5.76
N ASP A 79 -6.30 -13.54 -6.43
CA ASP A 79 -5.23 -14.32 -5.84
C ASP A 79 -3.97 -13.51 -5.48
N GLU A 80 -3.72 -12.36 -6.13
CA GLU A 80 -2.61 -11.46 -5.79
C GLU A 80 -2.80 -10.78 -4.41
N ALA A 81 -4.04 -10.71 -3.89
CA ALA A 81 -4.32 -10.12 -2.58
C ALA A 81 -3.84 -10.99 -1.41
N TRP A 82 -3.78 -12.32 -1.61
CA TRP A 82 -3.56 -13.31 -0.55
C TRP A 82 -2.47 -14.36 -0.83
N ARG A 83 -1.92 -14.46 -2.05
CA ARG A 83 -0.80 -15.38 -2.35
C ARG A 83 0.59 -14.76 -2.06
N PRO A 84 1.52 -15.54 -1.48
CA PRO A 84 2.94 -15.17 -1.40
C PRO A 84 3.61 -15.02 -2.77
N CYS A 85 4.77 -14.36 -2.79
CA CYS A 85 5.60 -14.17 -4.00
C CYS A 85 6.28 -15.47 -4.52
N LEU A 86 6.31 -16.53 -3.70
CA LEU A 86 6.94 -17.81 -4.02
C LEU A 86 5.88 -18.92 -3.94
N ARG A 87 5.73 -19.71 -5.01
CA ARG A 87 4.80 -20.86 -5.12
C ARG A 87 5.00 -21.89 -4.01
N ASP A 88 6.23 -22.01 -3.53
CA ASP A 88 6.64 -22.99 -2.52
C ASP A 88 6.29 -22.56 -1.08
N ILE A 89 5.92 -21.30 -0.86
CA ILE A 89 5.49 -20.82 0.45
C ILE A 89 3.98 -20.99 0.58
N HIS A 90 3.56 -21.85 1.52
CA HIS A 90 2.14 -22.04 1.82
C HIS A 90 1.48 -20.71 2.24
N PRO A 91 0.28 -20.35 1.73
CA PRO A 91 -0.34 -19.05 1.98
C PRO A 91 -0.59 -18.75 3.47
N ALA A 92 -0.66 -19.78 4.31
CA ALA A 92 -0.73 -19.64 5.77
C ALA A 92 0.45 -18.86 6.39
N TRP A 93 1.64 -18.83 5.77
CA TRP A 93 2.76 -18.02 6.26
C TRP A 93 2.52 -16.52 6.11
N LEU A 94 1.94 -16.09 4.98
CA LEU A 94 1.54 -14.69 4.79
C LEU A 94 0.38 -14.32 5.71
N LEU A 95 -0.58 -15.24 5.92
CA LEU A 95 -1.63 -15.08 6.92
C LEU A 95 -1.08 -14.89 8.33
N ALA A 96 -0.20 -15.80 8.79
CA ALA A 96 0.40 -15.73 10.12
C ALA A 96 1.20 -14.43 10.31
N TYR A 97 1.97 -14.02 9.30
CA TYR A 97 2.69 -12.75 9.30
C TYR A 97 1.75 -11.55 9.46
N ARG A 98 0.67 -11.48 8.66
CA ARG A 98 -0.31 -10.39 8.71
C ARG A 98 -1.07 -10.34 10.04
N LEU A 99 -1.43 -11.51 10.57
CA LEU A 99 -2.12 -11.65 11.86
C LEU A 99 -1.25 -11.17 13.03
N ILE A 100 0.01 -11.60 13.09
CA ILE A 100 0.97 -11.16 14.13
C ILE A 100 1.22 -9.65 14.00
N SER A 101 1.45 -9.15 12.78
CA SER A 101 1.67 -7.73 12.51
C SER A 101 0.46 -6.89 12.96
N PHE A 102 -0.76 -7.34 12.64
CA PHE A 102 -2.00 -6.69 13.07
C PHE A 102 -2.11 -6.57 14.59
N PHE A 103 -1.91 -7.68 15.32
CA PHE A 103 -2.01 -7.64 16.79
C PHE A 103 -0.93 -6.77 17.43
N VAL A 104 0.32 -6.84 16.98
CA VAL A 104 1.41 -5.99 17.51
C VAL A 104 1.12 -4.50 17.26
N LEU A 105 0.74 -4.14 16.04
CA LEU A 105 0.40 -2.75 15.68
C LEU A 105 -0.83 -2.25 16.45
N LEU A 106 -1.88 -3.05 16.56
CA LEU A 106 -3.09 -2.70 17.31
C LEU A 106 -2.79 -2.53 18.81
N SER A 107 -1.99 -3.41 19.41
CA SER A 107 -1.57 -3.28 20.81
C SER A 107 -0.75 -2.01 21.04
N LEU A 108 0.19 -1.69 20.14
CA LEU A 108 0.94 -0.45 20.20
C LEU A 108 0.03 0.79 20.07
N LEU A 109 -0.91 0.79 19.11
CA LEU A 109 -1.87 1.88 18.94
C LEU A 109 -2.67 2.12 20.23
N VAL A 110 -3.19 1.05 20.84
CA VAL A 110 -3.92 1.14 22.11
C VAL A 110 -3.04 1.69 23.23
N VAL A 111 -1.80 1.22 23.37
CA VAL A 111 -0.86 1.72 24.39
C VAL A 111 -0.59 3.22 24.21
N ILE A 112 -0.34 3.67 22.98
CA ILE A 112 -0.04 5.08 22.68
C ILE A 112 -1.27 5.97 22.92
N VAL A 113 -2.47 5.54 22.53
CA VAL A 113 -3.73 6.26 22.82
C VAL A 113 -3.97 6.39 24.34
N ILE A 114 -3.61 5.36 25.12
CA ILE A 114 -3.75 5.37 26.58
C ILE A 114 -2.68 6.24 27.26
N SER A 115 -1.42 6.23 26.77
CA SER A 115 -0.33 7.00 27.39
C SER A 115 -0.36 8.49 27.04
N ASP A 116 -0.63 8.82 25.78
CA ASP A 116 -0.44 10.16 25.23
C ASP A 116 -1.78 10.89 24.99
N GLY A 117 -2.90 10.17 25.08
CA GLY A 117 -4.26 10.69 24.95
C GLY A 117 -4.70 11.00 23.52
N GLY A 118 -5.89 11.59 23.37
CA GLY A 118 -6.50 11.84 22.05
C GLY A 118 -5.84 12.94 21.21
N SER A 119 -4.97 13.78 21.78
CA SER A 119 -4.27 14.85 21.05
C SER A 119 -3.29 14.32 20.01
N ILE A 120 -2.86 13.05 20.13
CA ILE A 120 -1.99 12.41 19.15
C ILE A 120 -2.62 12.36 17.75
N PHE A 121 -3.95 12.28 17.64
CA PHE A 121 -4.65 12.17 16.35
C PHE A 121 -4.50 13.43 15.47
N TYR A 122 -3.90 14.51 15.96
CA TYR A 122 -3.47 15.64 15.14
C TYR A 122 -2.17 15.39 14.35
N TYR A 123 -1.38 14.34 14.65
CA TYR A 123 -0.12 14.07 13.94
C TYR A 123 -0.31 13.10 12.76
N TYR A 124 0.33 13.41 11.64
CA TYR A 124 0.30 12.59 10.41
C TYR A 124 0.93 11.20 10.58
N THR A 125 1.87 11.09 11.51
CA THR A 125 2.49 9.81 11.91
C THR A 125 1.44 8.85 12.49
N GLN A 126 0.51 9.35 13.31
CA GLN A 126 -0.57 8.56 13.88
C GLN A 126 -1.59 8.15 12.82
N TRP A 127 -1.97 9.07 11.93
CA TRP A 127 -2.80 8.75 10.75
C TRP A 127 -2.19 7.61 9.94
N THR A 128 -0.89 7.67 9.70
CA THR A 128 -0.13 6.61 9.00
C THR A 128 -0.12 5.30 9.78
N PHE A 129 0.13 5.32 11.10
CA PHE A 129 0.13 4.13 11.96
C PHE A 129 -1.23 3.42 11.99
N ILE A 130 -2.33 4.20 12.06
CA ILE A 130 -3.70 3.70 11.97
C ILE A 130 -3.96 3.06 10.60
N LEU A 131 -3.53 3.71 9.50
CA LEU A 131 -3.72 3.19 8.14
C LEU A 131 -2.90 1.90 7.87
N VAL A 132 -1.72 1.76 8.48
CA VAL A 132 -0.93 0.51 8.49
C VAL A 132 -1.62 -0.57 9.32
N THR A 133 -2.20 -0.22 10.47
CA THR A 133 -2.98 -1.17 11.30
C THR A 133 -4.22 -1.68 10.56
N ILE A 134 -4.99 -0.78 9.91
CA ILE A 134 -6.15 -1.11 9.07
C ILE A 134 -5.73 -2.02 7.89
N TYR A 135 -4.59 -1.73 7.26
CA TYR A 135 -4.04 -2.58 6.19
C TYR A 135 -3.85 -4.03 6.65
N PHE A 136 -3.18 -4.23 7.80
CA PHE A 136 -2.92 -5.59 8.28
C PHE A 136 -4.20 -6.30 8.75
N GLY A 137 -5.20 -5.57 9.26
CA GLY A 137 -6.53 -6.13 9.56
C GLY A 137 -7.25 -6.62 8.30
N LEU A 138 -7.34 -5.77 7.27
CA LEU A 138 -7.96 -6.13 5.97
C LEU A 138 -7.17 -7.24 5.26
N GLY A 139 -5.84 -7.17 5.27
CA GLY A 139 -4.97 -8.17 4.68
C GLY A 139 -5.09 -9.53 5.38
N THR A 140 -5.28 -9.54 6.70
CA THR A 140 -5.58 -10.76 7.47
C THR A 140 -6.92 -11.34 7.05
N ALA A 141 -8.00 -10.55 6.99
CA ALA A 141 -9.32 -11.03 6.58
C ALA A 141 -9.31 -11.64 5.16
N LEU A 142 -8.65 -10.98 4.20
CA LEU A 142 -8.50 -11.48 2.84
C LEU A 142 -7.58 -12.71 2.75
N SER A 143 -6.54 -12.79 3.59
CA SER A 143 -5.71 -14.01 3.70
C SER A 143 -6.45 -15.18 4.33
N ILE A 144 -7.37 -14.96 5.28
CA ILE A 144 -8.25 -16.03 5.81
C ILE A 144 -9.15 -16.55 4.70
N TYR A 145 -9.83 -15.66 3.97
CA TYR A 145 -10.68 -16.02 2.83
C TYR A 145 -9.92 -16.82 1.77
N GLY A 146 -8.74 -16.34 1.37
CA GLY A 146 -7.87 -17.02 0.40
C GLY A 146 -7.39 -18.41 0.86
N CYS A 147 -6.99 -18.55 2.13
CA CYS A 147 -6.63 -19.84 2.72
C CYS A 147 -7.81 -20.81 2.75
N SER A 148 -9.03 -20.35 3.06
CA SER A 148 -10.24 -21.17 3.02
C SER A 148 -10.57 -21.63 1.60
N LYS A 149 -10.50 -20.74 0.59
CA LYS A 149 -10.68 -21.06 -0.83
C LYS A 149 -9.66 -22.12 -1.29
N PHE A 150 -8.38 -21.90 -1.00
CA PHE A 150 -7.29 -22.84 -1.29
C PHE A 150 -7.49 -24.23 -0.64
N THR A 151 -7.98 -24.27 0.61
CA THR A 151 -8.26 -25.53 1.31
C THR A 151 -9.42 -26.27 0.66
N HIS A 152 -10.50 -25.56 0.29
CA HIS A 152 -11.65 -26.14 -0.40
C HIS A 152 -11.28 -26.67 -1.80
N GLU A 153 -10.49 -25.91 -2.57
CA GLU A 153 -9.96 -26.34 -3.88
C GLU A 153 -9.11 -27.61 -3.77
N ASN A 154 -8.21 -27.69 -2.78
CA ASN A 154 -7.39 -28.89 -2.56
C ASN A 154 -8.23 -30.11 -2.14
N VAL A 155 -9.25 -29.93 -1.28
CA VAL A 155 -10.14 -31.03 -0.88
C VAL A 155 -10.96 -31.53 -2.07
N ALA A 156 -11.45 -30.63 -2.92
CA ALA A 156 -12.16 -30.99 -4.15
C ALA A 156 -11.26 -31.73 -5.16
N ALA A 157 -10.00 -31.31 -5.31
CA ALA A 157 -9.03 -32.00 -6.17
C ALA A 157 -8.73 -33.42 -5.67
N VAL A 158 -8.46 -33.59 -4.37
CA VAL A 158 -8.22 -34.91 -3.75
C VAL A 158 -9.45 -35.81 -3.85
N ALA A 159 -10.66 -35.28 -3.71
CA ALA A 159 -11.89 -36.03 -3.90
C ALA A 159 -12.05 -36.50 -5.37
N ALA A 160 -11.81 -35.61 -6.34
CA ALA A 160 -11.87 -35.95 -7.76
C ALA A 160 -10.83 -37.00 -8.18
N ASP A 161 -9.59 -36.92 -7.67
CA ASP A 161 -8.55 -37.93 -7.91
C ASP A 161 -8.92 -39.30 -7.30
N MET A 162 -9.60 -39.30 -6.14
CA MET A 162 -10.10 -40.50 -5.50
C MET A 162 -11.29 -41.13 -6.25
N GLU A 163 -12.17 -40.31 -6.84
CA GLU A 163 -13.26 -40.77 -7.72
C GLU A 163 -12.75 -41.28 -9.08
N LEU A 164 -11.65 -40.75 -9.61
CA LEU A 164 -11.06 -41.19 -10.88
C LEU A 164 -10.31 -42.53 -10.82
N GLY A 165 -10.18 -43.15 -9.64
CA GLY A 165 -9.66 -44.51 -9.49
C GLY A 165 -8.21 -44.73 -9.95
N THR A 166 -7.38 -43.69 -9.92
CA THR A 166 -5.98 -43.81 -10.37
C THR A 166 -5.14 -44.54 -9.31
N SER A 167 -4.49 -45.63 -9.72
CA SER A 167 -3.79 -46.58 -8.86
C SER A 167 -2.69 -45.96 -7.98
N TYR A 168 -2.76 -46.22 -6.67
CA TYR A 168 -1.66 -46.49 -5.74
C TYR A 168 -0.22 -46.17 -6.22
N ILE A 169 0.13 -44.88 -6.36
CA ILE A 169 1.54 -44.46 -6.38
C ILE A 169 2.04 -44.39 -4.93
N PRO A 170 3.15 -45.07 -4.56
CA PRO A 170 3.61 -45.12 -3.18
C PRO A 170 4.07 -43.75 -2.65
N HIS A 171 3.95 -43.59 -1.33
CA HIS A 171 4.03 -42.36 -0.53
C HIS A 171 5.33 -41.51 -0.60
N GLY A 172 6.23 -41.75 -1.56
CA GLY A 172 7.56 -41.12 -1.66
C GLY A 172 7.67 -39.88 -2.57
N LEU A 173 6.76 -39.71 -3.53
CA LEU A 173 6.63 -38.48 -4.32
C LEU A 173 5.16 -38.06 -4.38
N ALA A 174 4.67 -37.47 -3.29
CA ALA A 174 3.50 -36.61 -3.39
C ALA A 174 3.86 -35.49 -4.36
N ALA A 175 3.22 -35.48 -5.54
CA ALA A 175 3.39 -34.40 -6.50
C ALA A 175 3.12 -33.08 -5.77
N LYS A 176 4.13 -32.21 -5.71
CA LYS A 176 3.94 -30.80 -5.33
C LYS A 176 2.72 -30.32 -6.12
N PRO A 177 1.71 -29.67 -5.51
CA PRO A 177 0.50 -29.28 -6.24
C PRO A 177 0.88 -28.31 -7.34
N THR A 178 1.08 -28.86 -8.54
CA THR A 178 1.30 -28.12 -9.77
C THR A 178 -0.04 -27.48 -10.10
N PHE A 179 -0.18 -26.23 -9.65
CA PHE A 179 -1.03 -25.23 -10.29
C PHE A 179 -0.52 -24.99 -11.73
N ASP A 180 -0.60 -26.04 -12.55
CA ASP A 180 -0.53 -25.93 -14.00
C ASP A 180 -1.84 -25.32 -14.50
N GLU A 181 -1.73 -24.66 -15.65
CA GLU A 181 -2.70 -23.71 -16.17
C GLU A 181 -3.96 -24.42 -16.71
N ARG A 182 -4.81 -24.92 -15.81
CA ARG A 182 -6.19 -25.33 -16.14
C ARG A 182 -7.08 -24.10 -16.34
N ASP A 183 -6.87 -23.47 -17.48
CA ASP A 183 -7.87 -22.82 -18.34
C ASP A 183 -9.12 -22.25 -17.62
N GLY A 184 -8.87 -21.28 -16.75
CA GLY A 184 -9.90 -20.52 -16.05
C GLY A 184 -9.44 -19.07 -15.95
N ALA A 185 -10.23 -18.14 -16.48
CA ALA A 185 -9.88 -16.72 -16.48
C ALA A 185 -9.65 -16.24 -15.04
N ARG A 186 -8.38 -15.97 -14.70
CA ARG A 186 -7.93 -15.52 -13.37
C ARG A 186 -8.85 -14.40 -12.90
N GLU A 187 -9.52 -14.62 -11.78
CA GLU A 187 -10.65 -13.78 -11.34
C GLU A 187 -10.16 -12.36 -11.00
N ILE A 188 -10.84 -11.33 -11.51
CA ILE A 188 -10.52 -9.93 -11.18
C ILE A 188 -10.88 -9.72 -9.72
N ALA A 189 -9.97 -9.11 -8.95
CA ALA A 189 -10.20 -8.89 -7.52
C ALA A 189 -11.46 -8.06 -7.29
N GLY A 190 -12.26 -8.44 -6.28
CA GLY A 190 -13.37 -7.62 -5.81
C GLY A 190 -12.92 -6.29 -5.21
N PHE A 191 -13.90 -5.45 -4.85
CA PHE A 191 -13.69 -4.14 -4.20
C PHE A 191 -12.65 -4.19 -3.07
N TRP A 192 -12.71 -5.21 -2.21
CA TRP A 192 -11.81 -5.39 -1.06
C TRP A 192 -10.34 -5.58 -1.45
N GLY A 193 -10.06 -6.27 -2.57
CA GLY A 193 -8.69 -6.44 -3.06
C GLY A 193 -8.11 -5.13 -3.58
N TYR A 194 -8.89 -4.37 -4.36
CA TYR A 194 -8.50 -3.02 -4.80
C TYR A 194 -8.29 -2.09 -3.61
N LEU A 195 -9.18 -2.11 -2.61
CA LEU A 195 -9.03 -1.34 -1.38
C LEU A 195 -7.75 -1.71 -0.62
N LEU A 196 -7.47 -3.00 -0.42
CA LEU A 196 -6.22 -3.48 0.19
C LEU A 196 -4.99 -2.93 -0.56
N GLN A 197 -5.01 -3.00 -1.89
CA GLN A 197 -3.88 -2.55 -2.71
C GLN A 197 -3.71 -1.01 -2.74
N ILE A 198 -4.80 -0.25 -2.67
CA ILE A 198 -4.77 1.22 -2.53
C ILE A 198 -4.18 1.61 -1.18
N ILE A 199 -4.64 0.98 -0.09
CA ILE A 199 -4.15 1.23 1.27
C ILE A 199 -2.67 0.85 1.36
N TYR A 200 -2.26 -0.31 0.83
CA TYR A 200 -0.85 -0.73 0.76
C TYR A 200 0.07 0.33 0.16
N GLN A 201 -0.36 0.94 -0.94
CA GLN A 201 0.47 1.88 -1.71
C GLN A 201 0.45 3.29 -1.13
N THR A 202 -0.64 3.66 -0.47
CA THR A 202 -0.71 4.86 0.37
C THR A 202 0.25 4.72 1.56
N ASN A 203 0.21 3.58 2.26
CA ASN A 203 1.12 3.27 3.36
C ASN A 203 2.58 3.25 2.91
N ALA A 204 2.90 2.66 1.75
CA ALA A 204 4.25 2.63 1.20
C ALA A 204 4.85 4.03 0.99
N GLY A 205 4.03 4.99 0.52
CA GLY A 205 4.44 6.39 0.44
C GLY A 205 4.55 7.04 1.82
N ALA A 206 3.51 6.91 2.64
CA ALA A 206 3.37 7.59 3.92
C ALA A 206 4.42 7.15 4.94
N VAL A 207 4.63 5.85 5.14
CA VAL A 207 5.65 5.28 6.02
C VAL A 207 7.05 5.68 5.55
N MET A 208 7.34 5.58 4.25
CA MET A 208 8.64 6.01 3.71
C MET A 208 8.89 7.51 3.93
N LEU A 209 7.85 8.35 3.84
CA LEU A 209 7.94 9.78 4.15
C LEU A 209 8.17 10.04 5.64
N THR A 210 7.33 9.48 6.52
CA THR A 210 7.42 9.71 7.96
C THR A 210 8.76 9.24 8.51
N ASP A 211 9.25 8.11 8.03
CA ASP A 211 10.40 7.45 8.62
C ASP A 211 11.70 8.00 8.04
N CYS A 212 11.74 8.40 6.76
CA CYS A 212 12.87 9.18 6.23
C CYS A 212 13.01 10.52 6.94
N VAL A 213 11.91 11.25 7.15
CA VAL A 213 11.94 12.53 7.88
C VAL A 213 12.33 12.31 9.34
N PHE A 214 11.82 11.27 10.00
CA PHE A 214 12.22 10.94 11.36
C PHE A 214 13.71 10.61 11.46
N TRP A 215 14.20 9.64 10.69
CA TRP A 215 15.56 9.11 10.83
C TRP A 215 16.67 10.00 10.26
N PHE A 216 16.43 10.71 9.14
CA PHE A 216 17.46 11.54 8.52
C PHE A 216 17.44 13.01 8.94
N ILE A 217 16.31 13.50 9.50
CA ILE A 217 16.17 14.90 9.92
C ILE A 217 15.96 14.99 11.43
N ILE A 218 14.84 14.46 11.94
CA ILE A 218 14.42 14.71 13.33
C ILE A 218 15.37 14.05 14.34
N PHE A 219 15.67 12.77 14.17
CA PHE A 219 16.48 11.98 15.12
C PHE A 219 17.89 12.58 15.33
N PRO A 220 18.68 12.92 14.29
CA PRO A 220 19.95 13.62 14.46
C PRO A 220 19.86 14.95 15.23
N PHE A 221 18.80 15.74 15.01
CA PHE A 221 18.60 17.00 15.73
C PHE A 221 18.20 16.81 17.19
N LEU A 222 17.51 15.72 17.53
CA LEU A 222 17.14 15.39 18.91
C LEU A 222 18.32 14.77 19.69
N THR A 223 19.12 13.91 19.05
CA THR A 223 20.32 13.32 19.68
C THR A 223 21.42 14.36 19.91
N MET A 224 21.58 15.36 19.02
CA MET A 224 22.53 16.48 19.25
C MET A 224 22.09 17.46 20.36
N LYS A 225 20.90 17.27 20.95
CA LYS A 225 20.32 18.17 21.97
C LYS A 225 19.95 17.44 23.26
N ASP A 226 20.43 16.21 23.44
CA ASP A 226 20.20 15.38 24.63
C ASP A 226 18.72 15.24 25.05
N TYR A 227 17.80 15.26 24.07
CA TYR A 227 16.38 15.04 24.35
C TYR A 227 16.11 13.58 24.73
N ASN A 228 15.37 13.39 25.82
CA ASN A 228 14.81 12.08 26.19
C ASN A 228 13.81 11.61 25.12
N LEU A 229 14.28 10.80 24.18
CA LEU A 229 13.46 10.21 23.13
C LEU A 229 12.49 9.19 23.75
N ASN A 230 11.19 9.40 23.58
CA ASN A 230 10.19 8.42 23.99
C ASN A 230 10.38 7.13 23.16
N PHE A 231 10.59 6.00 23.84
CA PHE A 231 10.76 4.69 23.21
C PHE A 231 9.57 4.31 22.31
N LEU A 232 8.34 4.72 22.67
CA LEU A 232 7.15 4.49 21.86
C LEU A 232 7.19 5.24 20.52
N LEU A 233 7.81 6.43 20.48
CA LEU A 233 7.97 7.22 19.25
C LEU A 233 9.01 6.60 18.32
N ILE A 234 10.15 6.16 18.85
CA ILE A 234 11.15 5.40 18.06
C ILE A 234 10.54 4.08 17.57
N GLY A 235 9.78 3.40 18.45
CA GLY A 235 9.05 2.17 18.16
C GLY A 235 8.11 2.35 16.97
N MET A 236 7.26 3.37 16.98
CA MET A 236 6.32 3.68 15.89
C MET A 236 6.99 3.72 14.51
N HIS A 237 8.05 4.51 14.38
CA HIS A 237 8.78 4.68 13.11
C HIS A 237 9.59 3.44 12.71
N SER A 238 10.09 2.67 13.67
CA SER A 238 10.83 1.44 13.38
C SER A 238 9.90 0.30 12.94
N VAL A 239 8.80 0.13 13.68
CA VAL A 239 7.89 -1.01 13.58
C VAL A 239 7.03 -0.92 12.30
N ASN A 240 6.58 0.27 11.91
CA ASN A 240 5.89 0.49 10.63
C ASN A 240 6.76 0.08 9.44
N ALA A 241 8.00 0.59 9.38
CA ALA A 241 8.95 0.23 8.33
C ALA A 241 9.21 -1.27 8.27
N VAL A 242 9.52 -1.91 9.41
CA VAL A 242 9.81 -3.34 9.48
C VAL A 242 8.62 -4.19 9.03
N PHE A 243 7.40 -3.91 9.51
CA PHE A 243 6.23 -4.69 9.10
C PHE A 243 5.86 -4.46 7.63
N LEU A 244 5.91 -3.21 7.14
CA LEU A 244 5.57 -2.92 5.75
C LEU A 244 6.61 -3.47 4.77
N LEU A 245 7.90 -3.50 5.14
CA LEU A 245 8.97 -4.11 4.32
C LEU A 245 8.91 -5.64 4.33
N GLY A 246 8.56 -6.28 5.46
CA GLY A 246 8.38 -7.74 5.50
C GLY A 246 7.12 -8.19 4.75
N GLU A 247 6.02 -7.45 4.88
CA GLU A 247 4.84 -7.62 4.02
C GLU A 247 5.20 -7.44 2.54
N ALA A 248 5.96 -6.40 2.21
CA ALA A 248 6.45 -6.16 0.86
C ALA A 248 7.38 -7.27 0.36
N ALA A 249 8.14 -7.93 1.24
CA ALA A 249 8.96 -9.09 0.88
C ALA A 249 8.07 -10.30 0.52
N LEU A 250 7.08 -10.60 1.36
CA LEU A 250 6.26 -11.81 1.29
C LEU A 250 5.15 -11.75 0.23
N ASN A 251 4.43 -10.63 0.10
CA ASN A 251 3.24 -10.55 -0.75
C ASN A 251 3.56 -10.52 -2.27
N SER A 252 2.58 -10.88 -3.10
CA SER A 252 2.68 -10.80 -4.57
C SER A 252 2.02 -9.53 -5.16
N LEU A 253 1.64 -8.55 -4.32
CA LEU A 253 0.92 -7.35 -4.76
C LEU A 253 1.77 -6.49 -5.72
N ARG A 254 1.22 -6.18 -6.90
CA ARG A 254 1.84 -5.23 -7.83
C ARG A 254 1.86 -3.80 -7.28
N PHE A 255 2.84 -3.03 -7.73
CA PHE A 255 3.07 -1.62 -7.38
C PHE A 255 3.09 -0.73 -8.64
N PRO A 256 1.91 -0.45 -9.25
CA PRO A 256 1.81 0.40 -10.43
C PRO A 256 2.03 1.88 -10.07
N TRP A 257 2.76 2.59 -10.93
CA TRP A 257 3.25 3.95 -10.65
C TRP A 257 2.14 4.99 -10.42
N PHE A 258 1.04 4.91 -11.16
CA PHE A 258 0.01 5.95 -11.16
C PHE A 258 -0.72 6.10 -9.81
N ARG A 259 -0.67 5.07 -8.96
CA ARG A 259 -1.33 5.05 -7.65
C ARG A 259 -0.61 5.84 -6.55
N ILE A 260 0.51 6.49 -6.87
CA ILE A 260 1.01 7.64 -6.09
C ILE A 260 -0.09 8.70 -5.87
N ALA A 261 -1.08 8.76 -6.77
CA ALA A 261 -2.30 9.56 -6.61
C ALA A 261 -2.98 9.41 -5.24
N TYR A 262 -3.07 8.20 -4.69
CA TYR A 262 -3.70 7.97 -3.39
C TYR A 262 -2.86 8.46 -2.23
N PHE A 263 -1.53 8.40 -2.34
CA PHE A 263 -0.62 8.99 -1.36
C PHE A 263 -0.73 10.52 -1.33
N PHE A 264 -0.75 11.17 -2.51
CA PHE A 264 -1.05 12.60 -2.61
C PHE A 264 -2.42 12.97 -2.02
N LEU A 265 -3.47 12.17 -2.28
CA LEU A 265 -4.81 12.41 -1.72
C LEU A 265 -4.84 12.23 -0.21
N TRP A 266 -4.11 11.26 0.34
CA TRP A 266 -3.99 11.04 1.79
C TRP A 266 -3.30 12.22 2.50
N THR A 267 -2.21 12.73 1.93
CA THR A 267 -1.53 13.92 2.45
C THR A 267 -2.41 15.17 2.30
N ALA A 268 -3.11 15.34 1.19
CA ALA A 268 -4.05 16.45 1.00
C ALA A 268 -5.24 16.38 1.99
N LEU A 269 -5.79 15.19 2.23
CA LEU A 269 -6.85 14.96 3.23
C LEU A 269 -6.40 15.37 4.64
N TYR A 270 -5.18 14.98 5.03
CA TYR A 270 -4.62 15.39 6.32
C TYR A 270 -4.45 16.91 6.42
N VAL A 271 -3.94 17.57 5.37
CA VAL A 271 -3.80 19.04 5.34
C VAL A 271 -5.16 19.74 5.45
N ILE A 272 -6.17 19.26 4.73
CA ILE A 272 -7.55 19.80 4.79
C ILE A 272 -8.14 19.60 6.20
N PHE A 273 -7.95 18.42 6.80
CA PHE A 273 -8.34 18.15 8.19
C PHE A 273 -7.68 19.15 9.15
N GLN A 274 -6.37 19.37 9.04
CA GLN A 274 -5.67 20.35 9.87
C GLN A 274 -6.21 21.77 9.71
N TRP A 275 -6.52 22.18 8.47
CA TRP A 275 -7.11 23.49 8.21
C TRP A 275 -8.50 23.65 8.83
N ILE A 276 -9.37 22.64 8.71
CA ILE A 276 -10.70 22.64 9.32
C ILE A 276 -10.58 22.74 10.85
N VAL A 277 -9.68 21.98 11.48
CA VAL A 277 -9.48 22.00 12.94
C VAL A 277 -8.98 23.37 13.42
N HIS A 278 -7.98 23.96 12.74
CA HIS A 278 -7.42 25.27 13.14
C HIS A 278 -8.36 26.44 12.84
N ALA A 279 -9.23 26.33 11.82
CA ALA A 279 -10.28 27.30 11.57
C ALA A 279 -11.39 27.24 12.64
N ALA A 280 -11.64 26.06 13.22
CA ALA A 280 -12.68 25.85 14.23
C ALA A 280 -12.19 26.05 15.68
N THR A 281 -10.91 25.80 15.96
CA THR A 281 -10.33 25.87 17.31
C THR A 281 -8.91 26.46 17.31
N PRO A 282 -8.57 27.38 18.23
CA PRO A 282 -7.26 28.01 18.29
C PRO A 282 -6.25 27.10 19.00
N ILE A 283 -5.82 26.04 18.32
CA ILE A 283 -4.78 25.11 18.79
C ILE A 283 -3.43 25.41 18.13
N TRP A 284 -2.35 24.82 18.66
CA TRP A 284 -1.03 24.92 18.02
C TRP A 284 -0.91 23.98 16.82
N TRP A 285 -0.18 24.41 15.78
CA TRP A 285 0.12 23.58 14.64
C TRP A 285 0.96 22.35 15.06
N PRO A 286 0.54 21.11 14.73
CA PRO A 286 1.31 19.91 15.07
C PRO A 286 2.67 19.86 14.35
N TYR A 287 2.81 20.58 13.24
CA TYR A 287 4.06 20.71 12.50
C TYR A 287 4.32 22.18 12.12
N PRO A 288 5.50 22.75 12.43
CA PRO A 288 5.82 24.16 12.10
C PRO A 288 5.75 24.50 10.61
N PHE A 289 5.94 23.52 9.72
CA PHE A 289 5.84 23.71 8.27
C PHE A 289 4.40 23.84 7.75
N LEU A 290 3.39 23.52 8.57
CA LEU A 290 1.98 23.75 8.25
C LEU A 290 1.50 25.17 8.59
N ASP A 291 2.20 25.88 9.47
CA ASP A 291 1.80 27.21 9.95
C ASP A 291 1.79 28.23 8.81
N LEU A 292 0.59 28.68 8.46
CA LEU A 292 0.33 29.60 7.36
C LEU A 292 0.75 31.04 7.66
N THR A 293 1.08 31.39 8.92
CA THR A 293 1.68 32.69 9.25
C THR A 293 3.08 32.84 8.67
N SER A 294 3.80 31.71 8.52
CA SER A 294 5.20 31.69 8.10
C SER A 294 5.40 32.36 6.74
N ASN A 295 6.42 33.21 6.64
CA ASN A 295 6.83 33.83 5.37
C ASN A 295 7.16 32.79 4.29
N LEU A 296 7.55 31.58 4.69
CA LEU A 296 7.93 30.48 3.81
C LEU A 296 6.81 29.43 3.64
N ALA A 297 5.60 29.65 4.18
CA ALA A 297 4.53 28.64 4.14
C ALA A 297 4.25 28.10 2.71
N PRO A 298 4.10 28.92 1.65
CA PRO A 298 3.90 28.40 0.30
C PRO A 298 5.05 27.52 -0.21
N LEU A 299 6.29 27.79 0.23
CA LEU A 299 7.46 26.99 -0.13
C LEU A 299 7.51 25.68 0.67
N TRP A 300 7.10 25.68 1.94
CA TRP A 300 6.97 24.46 2.74
C TRP A 300 5.92 23.51 2.18
N TYR A 301 4.74 24.01 1.79
CA TYR A 301 3.68 23.20 1.17
C TYR A 301 4.15 22.60 -0.16
N LEU A 302 4.84 23.38 -1.00
CA LEU A 302 5.47 22.88 -2.23
C LEU A 302 6.57 21.84 -1.94
N ALA A 303 7.42 22.07 -0.93
CA ALA A 303 8.49 21.15 -0.56
C ALA A 303 7.94 19.79 -0.09
N VAL A 304 6.89 19.77 0.74
CA VAL A 304 6.21 18.53 1.16
C VAL A 304 5.52 17.83 -0.02
N ALA A 305 4.90 18.58 -0.93
CA ALA A 305 4.34 18.02 -2.17
C ALA A 305 5.40 17.35 -3.05
N VAL A 306 6.56 17.98 -3.21
CA VAL A 306 7.70 17.44 -3.98
C VAL A 306 8.34 16.25 -3.27
N LEU A 307 8.49 16.27 -1.94
CA LEU A 307 9.15 15.23 -1.14
C LEU A 307 8.41 13.87 -1.19
N GLN A 308 7.10 13.87 -1.45
CA GLN A 308 6.34 12.63 -1.68
C GLN A 308 6.84 11.83 -2.89
N LEU A 309 7.38 12.51 -3.93
CA LEU A 309 7.91 11.85 -5.13
C LEU A 309 9.12 10.94 -4.83
N PRO A 310 10.26 11.42 -4.26
CA PRO A 310 11.40 10.56 -3.98
C PRO A 310 11.07 9.46 -2.96
N CYS A 311 10.25 9.71 -1.93
CA CYS A 311 9.81 8.66 -1.00
C CYS A 311 9.08 7.51 -1.73
N TYR A 312 8.13 7.84 -2.62
CA TYR A 312 7.43 6.83 -3.41
C TYR A 312 8.34 6.13 -4.44
N VAL A 313 9.31 6.86 -5.02
CA VAL A 313 10.36 6.28 -5.90
C VAL A 313 11.20 5.25 -5.13
N VAL A 314 11.69 5.58 -3.94
CA VAL A 314 12.54 4.69 -3.14
C VAL A 314 11.81 3.38 -2.85
N PHE A 315 10.58 3.44 -2.34
CA PHE A 315 9.81 2.22 -2.09
C PHE A 315 9.59 1.40 -3.37
N ARG A 316 9.28 2.04 -4.50
CA ARG A 316 9.15 1.35 -5.79
C ARG A 316 10.46 0.70 -6.26
N LEU A 317 11.61 1.32 -6.00
CA LEU A 317 12.92 0.74 -6.30
C LEU A 317 13.19 -0.50 -5.44
N LEU A 318 12.82 -0.49 -4.15
CA LEU A 318 12.87 -1.67 -3.28
C LEU A 318 11.99 -2.81 -3.84
N ILE A 319 10.76 -2.51 -4.26
CA ILE A 319 9.87 -3.51 -4.90
C ILE A 319 10.49 -4.07 -6.20
N LYS A 320 11.05 -3.22 -7.06
CA LYS A 320 11.75 -3.67 -8.27
C LYS A 320 12.97 -4.55 -7.96
N LEU A 321 13.76 -4.17 -6.96
CA LEU A 321 14.92 -4.93 -6.50
C LEU A 321 14.48 -6.30 -5.98
N LYS A 322 13.42 -6.38 -5.16
CA LYS A 322 12.81 -7.65 -4.74
C LYS A 322 12.48 -8.54 -5.94
N HIS A 323 11.76 -8.00 -6.92
CA HIS A 323 11.32 -8.77 -8.09
C HIS A 323 12.51 -9.27 -8.94
N HIS A 324 13.61 -8.50 -8.99
CA HIS A 324 14.84 -8.91 -9.65
C HIS A 324 15.59 -10.00 -8.88
N LEU A 325 15.74 -9.85 -7.56
CA LEU A 325 16.43 -10.82 -6.69
C LEU A 325 15.67 -12.15 -6.63
N LEU A 326 14.34 -12.14 -6.43
CA LEU A 326 13.53 -13.36 -6.39
C LEU A 326 13.55 -14.10 -7.74
N ALA A 327 13.46 -13.38 -8.86
CA ALA A 327 13.56 -14.00 -10.19
C ALA A 327 14.96 -14.60 -10.45
N LYS A 328 16.03 -13.99 -9.91
CA LYS A 328 17.41 -14.48 -10.04
C LYS A 328 17.70 -15.69 -9.15
N TRP A 329 17.17 -15.73 -7.93
CA TRP A 329 17.48 -16.76 -6.93
C TRP A 329 16.49 -17.93 -6.93
N PHE A 330 15.24 -17.71 -7.34
CA PHE A 330 14.17 -18.71 -7.33
C PHE A 330 13.40 -18.77 -8.67
N PRO A 331 14.08 -18.98 -9.82
CA PRO A 331 13.47 -18.84 -11.15
C PRO A 331 12.27 -19.79 -11.39
N VAL A 332 12.26 -20.98 -10.77
CA VAL A 332 11.18 -21.97 -10.90
C VAL A 332 9.99 -21.67 -9.98
N SER A 333 10.26 -21.13 -8.78
CA SER A 333 9.25 -20.96 -7.72
C SER A 333 8.67 -19.55 -7.65
N TYR A 334 9.24 -18.58 -8.38
CA TYR A 334 8.83 -17.17 -8.31
C TYR A 334 7.56 -16.88 -9.12
N VAL A 335 6.55 -16.32 -8.45
CA VAL A 335 5.36 -15.74 -9.10
C VAL A 335 5.56 -14.23 -9.23
N ARG A 336 5.60 -13.74 -10.47
CA ARG A 336 5.49 -12.30 -10.71
C ARG A 336 4.04 -11.86 -10.51
N GLY A 337 3.84 -10.94 -9.58
CA GLY A 337 2.61 -10.19 -9.39
C GLY A 337 2.11 -9.61 -10.70
#